data_AF-A0A969KAY4-F1
#
_entry.id   AF-A0A969KAY4-F1
#
_cell.length_a   1.000
_cell.length_b   1.000
_cell.length_c   1.000
_cell.angle_alpha   90.00
_cell.angle_beta   90.00
_cell.angle_gamma   90.00
#
_symmetry.space_group_name_H-M   'P 1'
#
loop_
_entity.id
_entity.type
_entity.pdbx_description
1 polymer ?
#
loop_
_entity_poly.entity_id
_entity_poly.type
_entity_poly.pdbx_seq_one_letter_code
_entity_poly.pdbx_strand_id
1 'polypeptide(L)'
;MARDENGRVLRMTGTHKDISEAKQAQADRERLIAELEAALAQVQTLSGLLPICGWCKSIRDDRGHWQRLEQYLSDRSEAPVQPRHLPELR
;
A
#
# COMPACT_ATOMS: atom_id res chain seq x y z
N MET A 1 35.61 22.45 20.13
CA MET A 1 36.82 21.82 20.71
C MET A 1 37.93 22.86 20.68
N ALA A 2 38.55 23.16 21.81
CA ALA A 2 39.75 23.99 21.85
C ALA A 2 40.96 23.08 22.12
N ARG A 3 42.06 23.27 21.38
CA ARG A 3 43.33 22.54 21.54
C ARG A 3 44.44 23.55 21.86
N ASP A 4 45.42 23.16 22.66
CA ASP A 4 46.60 23.99 22.96
C ASP A 4 47.66 23.94 21.83
N GLU A 5 48.74 24.70 21.98
CA GLU A 5 49.86 24.79 21.03
C GLU A 5 50.63 23.46 20.85
N ASN A 6 50.53 22.53 21.80
CA ASN A 6 51.10 21.18 21.74
C ASN A 6 50.09 20.14 21.22
N GLY A 7 48.93 20.58 20.71
CA GLY A 7 47.88 19.72 20.16
C GLY A 7 47.05 18.98 21.21
N ARG A 8 47.25 19.25 22.52
CA ARG A 8 46.46 18.63 23.60
C ARG A 8 45.08 19.29 23.69
N VAL A 9 44.04 18.47 23.88
CA VAL A 9 42.66 18.95 23.92
C VAL A 9 42.41 19.65 25.26
N LEU A 10 42.12 20.95 25.23
CA LEU A 10 41.97 21.79 26.41
C LEU A 10 40.57 21.64 27.04
N ARG A 11 39.53 21.55 26.20
CA ARG A 11 38.14 21.31 26.62
C ARG A 11 37.29 20.79 25.48
N MET A 12 36.49 19.77 25.77
CA MET A 12 35.34 19.36 24.97
C MET A 12 34.07 19.81 25.68
N THR A 13 33.21 20.56 24.99
CA THR A 13 31.85 20.86 25.46
C THR A 13 30.91 20.01 24.64
N GLY A 14 30.35 18.98 25.26
CA GLY A 14 29.29 18.15 24.68
C GLY A 14 27.94 18.56 25.25
N THR A 15 26.93 18.65 24.40
CA THR A 15 25.54 18.72 24.83
C THR A 15 24.91 17.36 24.64
N HIS A 16 24.50 16.71 25.73
CA HIS A 16 23.73 15.48 25.67
C HIS A 16 22.27 15.85 25.52
N LYS A 17 21.67 15.55 24.36
CA LYS A 17 20.23 15.64 24.17
C LYS A 17 19.66 14.25 24.41
N ASP A 18 18.74 14.15 25.36
CA ASP A 18 17.95 12.92 25.50
C ASP A 18 17.03 12.82 24.28
N ILE A 19 17.24 11.77 23.49
CA ILE A 19 16.50 11.44 22.27
C ILE A 19 15.63 10.20 22.46
N SER A 20 15.51 9.70 23.70
CA SER A 20 14.75 8.49 23.99
C SER A 20 13.28 8.64 23.59
N GLU A 21 12.67 9.78 23.90
CA GLU A 21 11.29 10.08 23.54
C GLU A 21 11.08 10.17 22.02
N ALA A 22 12.01 10.82 21.31
CA ALA A 22 11.95 10.92 19.85
C ALA A 22 12.14 9.56 19.16
N LYS A 23 13.03 8.71 19.68
CA LYS A 23 13.24 7.35 19.17
C LYS A 23 12.03 6.47 19.43
N GLN A 24 11.39 6.60 20.60
CA GLN A 24 10.20 5.84 20.93
C GLN A 24 9.03 6.21 20.01
N ALA A 25 8.80 7.51 19.81
CA ALA A 25 7.77 8.00 18.90
C ALA A 25 8.00 7.55 17.44
N GLN A 26 9.26 7.47 17.00
CA GLN A 26 9.58 6.95 15.68
C GLN A 26 9.30 5.46 15.57
N ALA A 27 9.70 4.65 16.55
CA ALA A 27 9.46 3.21 16.56
C ALA A 27 7.96 2.87 16.62
N ASP A 28 7.19 3.60 17.42
CA ASP A 28 5.74 3.44 17.51
C ASP A 28 5.05 3.80 16.19
N ARG A 29 5.52 4.85 15.51
CA ARG A 29 5.02 5.22 14.18
C ARG A 29 5.30 4.14 13.15
N GLU A 30 6.53 3.62 13.11
CA GLU A 30 6.92 2.55 12.19
C GLU A 30 6.10 1.28 12.43
N ARG A 31 5.86 0.92 13.70
CA ARG A 31 4.99 -0.21 14.07
C ARG A 31 3.56 -0.03 13.57
N LEU A 32 2.97 1.14 13.79
CA LEU A 32 1.61 1.44 13.33
C LEU A 32 1.48 1.41 11.81
N ILE A 33 2.50 1.88 11.08
CA ILE A 33 2.52 1.80 9.61
C ILE A 33 2.51 0.33 9.17
N ALA A 34 3.36 -0.51 9.76
CA ALA A 34 3.40 -1.93 9.43
C ALA A 34 2.08 -2.65 9.75
N GLU A 35 1.44 -2.34 10.87
CA GLU A 35 0.13 -2.89 11.24
C GLU A 35 -0.96 -2.47 10.26
N LEU A 36 -0.97 -1.20 9.83
CA LEU A 36 -1.92 -0.69 8.84
C LEU A 36 -1.71 -1.33 7.47
N GLU A 37 -0.46 -1.47 7.02
CA GLU A 37 -0.13 -2.14 5.76
C GLU A 37 -0.55 -3.61 5.78
N ALA A 38 -0.32 -4.32 6.88
CA ALA A 38 -0.76 -5.70 7.05
C ALA A 38 -2.28 -5.84 7.03
N ALA A 39 -3.01 -4.94 7.69
CA ALA A 39 -4.47 -4.92 7.66
C ALA A 39 -5.02 -4.62 6.25
N LEU A 40 -4.41 -3.67 5.53
CA LEU A 40 -4.74 -3.36 4.14
C LEU A 40 -4.52 -4.56 3.22
N ALA A 41 -3.40 -5.27 3.36
CA ALA A 41 -3.12 -6.46 2.59
C ALA A 41 -4.17 -7.57 2.81
N GLN A 42 -4.65 -7.74 4.04
CA GLN A 42 -5.71 -8.71 4.34
C GLN A 42 -7.05 -8.33 3.68
N VAL A 43 -7.44 -7.06 3.72
CA VAL A 43 -8.65 -6.57 3.04
C VAL A 43 -8.53 -6.70 1.51
N GLN A 44 -7.35 -6.38 0.95
CA GLN A 44 -7.11 -6.49 -0.48
C GLN A 44 -7.22 -7.94 -0.98
N THR A 45 -6.72 -8.90 -0.20
CA THR A 45 -6.82 -10.33 -0.50
C THR A 45 -8.29 -10.79 -0.60
N LEU A 46 -9.18 -10.21 0.21
CA LEU A 46 -10.63 -10.48 0.16
C LEU A 46 -11.33 -9.72 -0.98
N SER A 47 -10.80 -8.57 -1.40
CA SER A 47 -11.33 -7.77 -2.51
C SER A 47 -10.97 -8.30 -3.90
N GLY A 48 -10.06 -9.28 -4.01
CA GLY A 48 -9.68 -9.90 -5.29
C GLY A 48 -10.77 -10.79 -5.91
N LEU A 49 -11.80 -11.14 -5.14
CA LEU A 49 -12.93 -11.92 -5.61
C LEU A 49 -14.02 -10.99 -6.15
N LEU A 50 -14.13 -10.90 -7.47
CA LEU A 50 -15.23 -10.18 -8.10
C LEU A 50 -16.55 -10.92 -7.86
N PRO A 51 -17.54 -10.31 -7.18
CA PRO A 51 -18.86 -10.89 -7.04
C PRO A 51 -19.53 -11.03 -8.41
N ILE A 52 -19.57 -12.26 -8.93
CA ILE A 52 -20.19 -12.61 -10.21
C ILE A 52 -21.52 -13.35 -9.98
N CYS A 53 -22.55 -13.01 -10.74
CA CYS A 53 -23.80 -13.76 -10.75
C CYS A 53 -23.60 -15.10 -11.46
N GLY A 54 -23.87 -16.22 -10.77
CA GLY A 54 -23.74 -17.56 -11.35
C GLY A 54 -24.67 -17.87 -12.52
N TRP A 55 -25.76 -17.10 -12.68
CA TRP A 55 -26.74 -17.31 -13.76
C TRP A 55 -26.45 -16.43 -14.99
N CYS A 56 -26.27 -15.11 -14.80
CA CYS A 56 -26.13 -14.16 -15.91
C CYS A 56 -24.70 -13.65 -16.12
N LYS A 57 -23.72 -14.08 -15.32
CA LYS A 57 -22.30 -13.67 -15.37
C LYS A 57 -22.07 -12.15 -15.27
N SER A 58 -23.05 -11.40 -14.77
CA SER A 58 -22.88 -9.98 -14.44
C SER A 58 -21.99 -9.83 -13.21
N ILE A 59 -21.28 -8.71 -13.12
CA ILE A 59 -20.40 -8.36 -11.99
C ILE A 59 -21.05 -7.26 -11.17
N ARG A 60 -20.97 -7.37 -9.85
CA ARG A 60 -21.37 -6.30 -8.95
C ARG A 60 -20.21 -5.31 -8.76
N ASP A 61 -20.46 -4.04 -9.04
CA ASP A 61 -19.48 -2.96 -8.85
C ASP A 61 -19.29 -2.58 -7.38
N ASP A 62 -18.30 -1.73 -7.13
CA ASP A 62 -17.98 -1.25 -5.77
C ASP A 62 -19.11 -0.39 -5.17
N ARG A 63 -20.04 0.09 -6.02
CA ARG A 63 -21.25 0.83 -5.63
C ARG A 63 -22.43 -0.10 -5.37
N GLY A 64 -22.27 -1.40 -5.58
CA GLY A 64 -23.28 -2.42 -5.36
C GLY A 64 -24.23 -2.66 -6.54
N HIS A 65 -24.00 -2.04 -7.70
CA HIS A 65 -24.80 -2.20 -8.92
C HIS A 65 -24.32 -3.38 -9.76
N TRP A 66 -25.25 -4.05 -10.43
CA TRP A 66 -24.92 -5.11 -11.39
C TRP A 66 -24.67 -4.53 -12.77
N GLN A 67 -23.54 -4.89 -13.36
CA GLN A 67 -23.19 -4.53 -14.72
C GLN A 67 -22.52 -5.69 -15.47
N ARG A 68 -22.49 -5.58 -16.80
CA ARG A 68 -21.79 -6.57 -17.63
C ARG A 68 -20.29 -6.55 -17.38
N LEU A 69 -19.64 -7.70 -17.55
CA LEU A 69 -18.19 -7.86 -17.43
C LEU A 69 -17.43 -6.85 -18.30
N GLU A 70 -17.85 -6.68 -19.56
CA GLU A 70 -17.15 -5.81 -20.50
C GLU A 70 -17.20 -4.34 -20.06
N GLN A 71 -18.35 -3.92 -19.52
CA GLN A 71 -18.54 -2.56 -19.01
C GLN A 71 -17.74 -2.34 -17.73
N TYR A 72 -17.81 -3.30 -16.81
CA TYR A 72 -17.02 -3.29 -15.57
C TYR A 72 -15.51 -3.16 -15.82
N LEU A 73 -14.98 -3.93 -16.78
CA LEU A 73 -13.57 -3.89 -17.13
C LEU A 73 -13.21 -2.59 -17.86
N SER A 74 -14.07 -2.10 -18.75
CA SER A 74 -13.83 -0.84 -19.48
C SER A 74 -13.76 0.37 -18.55
N ASP A 75 -14.57 0.39 -17.48
CA ASP A 75 -14.53 1.47 -16.48
C ASP A 75 -13.22 1.49 -15.66
N ARG A 76 -12.50 0.37 -15.60
CA ARG A 76 -11.31 0.17 -14.74
C ARG A 76 -10.02 -0.07 -15.52
N SER A 77 -10.10 -0.12 -16.84
CA SER A 77 -9.00 -0.39 -17.75
C SER A 77 -8.84 0.79 -18.69
N GLU A 78 -7.61 1.27 -18.84
CA GLU A 78 -7.29 2.24 -19.90
C GLU A 78 -7.30 1.61 -21.30
N ALA A 79 -7.24 0.27 -21.37
CA ALA A 79 -7.26 -0.49 -22.62
C ALA A 79 -8.69 -0.93 -23.00
N PRO A 80 -9.05 -0.88 -24.29
CA PRO A 80 -10.34 -1.36 -24.78
C PRO A 80 -10.48 -2.87 -24.62
N VAL A 81 -11.64 -3.30 -24.11
CA VAL A 81 -11.96 -4.71 -23.86
C VAL A 81 -12.71 -5.28 -25.05
N GLN A 82 -12.09 -6.24 -25.75
CA GLN A 82 -12.68 -6.92 -26.91
C GLN A 82 -12.82 -8.41 -26.62
N PRO A 83 -14.02 -9.00 -26.68
CA PRO A 83 -14.20 -10.44 -26.57
C PRO A 83 -13.47 -11.16 -27.71
N ARG A 84 -12.64 -12.14 -27.38
CA ARG A 84 -11.99 -12.97 -28.41
C ARG A 84 -13.04 -13.85 -29.08
N HIS A 85 -13.24 -13.64 -30.38
CA HIS A 85 -14.07 -14.51 -31.20
C HIS A 85 -13.24 -15.73 -31.57
N LEU A 86 -13.58 -16.89 -30.99
CA LEU A 86 -13.01 -18.16 -31.39
C LEU A 86 -13.86 -18.71 -32.54
N PRO A 87 -13.27 -19.12 -33.68
CA PRO A 87 -14.01 -19.85 -34.70
C PRO A 87 -14.52 -21.16 -34.08
N GLU A 88 -15.75 -21.52 -34.44
CA GLU A 88 -16.39 -22.71 -33.91
C GLU A 88 -15.54 -23.94 -34.25
N LEU A 89 -15.06 -24.64 -33.21
CA LEU A 89 -14.47 -25.97 -33.37
C LEU A 89 -15.59 -26.92 -33.79
N ARG A 90 -15.59 -27.27 -35.07
CA ARG A 90 -16.45 -28.31 -35.62
C ARG A 90 -15.98 -29.69 -35.20
#